data_AF-A0A7G9SHQ8-F1
#
_entry.id   AF-A0A7G9SHQ8-F1
#
_cell.length_a   1.000
_cell.length_b   1.000
_cell.length_c   1.000
_cell.angle_alpha   90.00
_cell.angle_beta   90.00
_cell.angle_gamma   90.00
#
_symmetry.space_group_name_H-M   'P 1'
#
loop_
_entity.id
_entity.type
_entity.pdbx_description
1 polymer ?
#
loop_
_entity_poly.entity_id
_entity_poly.type
_entity_poly.pdbx_seq_one_letter_code
_entity_poly.pdbx_strand_id
1 'polypeptide(L)'
;MTLSVTAALAACAAVPAPPPTVPPPPPCPVMSSSDWRAWVNAMPGPGSRPTLHVQGNVTLPSADWTARFVGSRVMESYPVQVVVELDATSSGMGAQVPVTREVRGSWPSEQNVGAVSVMCHGQTLARISPVKTAY
;
A
#
# COMPACT_ATOMS: atom_id res chain seq x y z
N MET A 1 15.71 -37.72 65.83
CA MET A 1 16.00 -37.12 64.51
C MET A 1 14.90 -36.12 64.22
N THR A 2 15.16 -34.83 64.44
CA THR A 2 14.20 -33.74 64.23
C THR A 2 14.77 -32.83 63.15
N LEU A 3 14.08 -32.73 62.00
CA LEU A 3 14.48 -31.95 60.84
C LEU A 3 14.10 -30.47 61.00
N SER A 4 15.06 -29.59 60.74
CA SER A 4 14.87 -28.14 60.58
C SER A 4 14.31 -27.83 59.18
N VAL A 5 13.29 -26.99 59.11
CA VAL A 5 12.73 -26.47 57.85
C VAL A 5 13.17 -25.02 57.67
N THR A 6 14.01 -24.76 56.66
CA THR A 6 14.42 -23.43 56.22
C THR A 6 13.39 -22.88 55.23
N ALA A 7 12.70 -21.81 55.62
CA ALA A 7 11.79 -21.08 54.74
C ALA A 7 12.58 -20.06 53.89
N ALA A 8 12.65 -20.28 52.58
CA ALA A 8 13.18 -19.30 51.62
C ALA A 8 12.05 -18.34 51.21
N LEU A 9 12.23 -17.05 51.53
CA LEU A 9 11.34 -15.97 51.10
C LEU A 9 11.55 -15.68 49.61
N ALA A 10 10.60 -16.07 48.77
CA ALA A 10 10.58 -15.79 47.34
C ALA A 10 10.21 -14.32 47.07
N ALA A 11 11.08 -13.61 46.35
CA ALA A 11 10.89 -12.23 45.93
C ALA A 11 9.77 -12.11 44.88
N CYS A 12 8.79 -11.23 45.12
CA CYS A 12 7.78 -10.84 44.15
C CYS A 12 8.39 -9.93 43.07
N ALA A 13 8.84 -10.50 41.95
CA ALA A 13 9.11 -9.73 40.74
C ALA A 13 7.77 -9.44 40.04
N ALA A 14 7.39 -8.16 39.95
CA ALA A 14 6.25 -7.72 39.16
C ALA A 14 6.51 -8.03 37.68
N VAL A 15 5.68 -8.89 37.09
CA VAL A 15 5.73 -9.20 35.66
C VAL A 15 5.37 -7.91 34.90
N PRO A 16 6.20 -7.45 33.94
CA PRO A 16 5.85 -6.30 33.11
C PRO A 16 4.63 -6.67 32.26
N ALA A 17 3.64 -5.77 32.22
CA ALA A 17 2.43 -5.96 31.44
C ALA A 17 2.77 -6.14 29.95
N PRO A 18 2.11 -7.06 29.23
CA PRO A 18 2.33 -7.23 27.81
C PRO A 18 2.00 -5.94 27.05
N PRO A 19 2.76 -5.61 25.99
CA PRO A 19 2.49 -4.42 25.18
C PRO A 19 1.09 -4.52 24.54
N PRO A 20 0.43 -3.38 24.31
CA PRO A 20 -0.87 -3.36 23.65
C PRO A 20 -0.76 -3.97 22.25
N THR A 21 -1.58 -4.99 21.97
CA THR A 21 -1.71 -5.59 20.64
C THR A 21 -2.43 -4.62 19.72
N VAL A 22 -1.71 -4.05 18.76
CA VAL A 22 -2.32 -3.30 17.65
C VAL A 22 -2.98 -4.30 16.69
N PRO A 23 -4.27 -4.15 16.35
CA PRO A 23 -4.93 -5.01 15.37
C PRO A 23 -4.21 -4.93 14.02
N PRO A 24 -4.04 -6.05 13.30
CA PRO A 24 -3.48 -6.01 11.95
C PRO A 24 -4.39 -5.17 11.04
N PRO A 25 -3.83 -4.43 10.07
CA PRO A 25 -4.63 -3.69 9.09
C PRO A 25 -5.54 -4.66 8.32
N PRO A 26 -6.74 -4.21 7.91
CA PRO A 26 -7.67 -5.03 7.16
C PRO A 26 -7.04 -5.45 5.81
N PRO A 27 -7.39 -6.65 5.28
CA PRO A 27 -6.88 -7.10 3.99
C PRO A 27 -7.42 -6.22 2.85
N CYS A 28 -6.64 -6.13 1.76
CA CYS A 28 -7.09 -5.43 0.57
C CYS A 28 -8.33 -6.12 -0.04
N PRO A 29 -9.45 -5.41 -0.22
CA PRO A 29 -10.70 -5.98 -0.74
C PRO A 29 -10.69 -6.19 -2.27
N VAL A 30 -9.60 -5.84 -2.96
CA VAL A 30 -9.46 -6.00 -4.41
C VAL A 30 -9.36 -7.48 -4.75
N MET A 31 -10.32 -7.98 -5.53
CA MET A 31 -10.38 -9.39 -5.96
C MET A 31 -9.40 -9.70 -7.09
N SER A 32 -9.26 -8.76 -8.03
CA SER A 32 -8.31 -8.85 -9.14
C SER A 32 -7.91 -7.46 -9.63
N SER A 33 -6.77 -7.36 -10.31
CA SER A 33 -6.35 -6.12 -10.94
C SER A 33 -5.67 -6.39 -12.28
N SER A 34 -5.84 -5.49 -13.25
CA SER A 34 -5.39 -5.67 -14.62
C SER A 34 -5.09 -4.34 -15.31
N ASP A 35 -4.54 -4.41 -16.53
CA ASP A 35 -4.38 -3.28 -17.45
C ASP A 35 -3.54 -2.12 -16.88
N TRP A 36 -2.62 -2.45 -15.98
CA TRP A 36 -1.76 -1.48 -15.33
C TRP A 36 -0.77 -0.84 -16.30
N ARG A 37 -0.73 0.48 -16.28
CA ARG A 37 0.19 1.31 -17.07
C ARG A 37 0.70 2.45 -16.21
N ALA A 38 1.99 2.72 -16.36
CA ALA A 38 2.62 3.88 -15.78
C ALA A 38 3.53 4.54 -16.81
N TRP A 39 3.52 5.87 -16.83
CA TRP A 39 4.40 6.67 -17.68
C TRP A 39 4.72 8.00 -17.01
N VAL A 40 5.90 8.51 -17.29
CA VAL A 40 6.30 9.86 -16.92
C VAL A 40 6.02 10.77 -18.10
N ASN A 41 5.23 11.81 -17.91
CA ASN A 41 5.12 12.92 -18.86
C ASN A 41 6.21 13.94 -18.52
N ALA A 42 7.23 14.05 -19.37
CA ALA A 42 8.39 14.91 -19.12
C ALA A 42 8.14 16.40 -19.43
N MET A 43 7.10 16.73 -20.23
CA MET A 43 6.81 18.06 -20.81
C MET A 43 8.05 18.85 -21.27
N PRO A 44 8.27 19.06 -22.58
CA PRO A 44 9.44 19.81 -23.03
C PRO A 44 9.37 21.30 -22.60
N GLY A 45 10.48 21.84 -22.10
CA GLY A 45 10.62 23.28 -21.84
C GLY A 45 11.45 23.61 -20.58
N PRO A 46 12.02 24.82 -20.50
CA PRO A 46 12.74 25.27 -19.30
C PRO A 46 11.77 25.35 -18.11
N GLY A 47 12.15 24.75 -16.98
CA GLY A 47 11.33 24.70 -15.76
C GLY A 47 10.21 23.66 -15.78
N SER A 48 10.25 22.69 -16.71
CA SER A 48 9.27 21.61 -16.73
C SER A 48 9.31 20.78 -15.44
N ARG A 49 8.13 20.32 -15.04
CA ARG A 49 7.93 19.46 -13.86
C ARG A 49 7.36 18.14 -14.35
N PRO A 50 8.18 17.08 -14.50
CA PRO A 50 7.69 15.81 -14.96
C PRO A 50 6.59 15.29 -14.03
N THR A 51 5.61 14.60 -14.60
CA THR A 51 4.48 14.04 -13.85
C THR A 51 4.39 12.55 -14.13
N LEU A 52 4.44 11.75 -13.06
CA LEU A 52 4.16 10.32 -13.14
C LEU A 52 2.65 10.12 -13.17
N HIS A 53 2.18 9.40 -14.18
CA HIS A 53 0.80 8.92 -14.28
C HIS A 53 0.75 7.42 -14.07
N VAL A 54 -0.23 6.95 -13.31
CA VAL A 54 -0.50 5.53 -13.08
C VAL A 54 -1.99 5.30 -13.29
N GLN A 55 -2.31 4.26 -14.06
CA GLN A 55 -3.68 3.88 -14.37
C GLN A 55 -3.79 2.36 -14.46
N GLY A 56 -4.93 1.83 -14.03
CA GLY A 56 -5.25 0.42 -14.19
C GLY A 56 -6.65 0.10 -13.72
N ASN A 57 -7.02 -1.17 -13.83
CA ASN A 57 -8.33 -1.67 -13.46
C ASN A 57 -8.24 -2.50 -12.18
N VAL A 58 -9.23 -2.32 -11.31
CA VAL A 58 -9.41 -3.13 -10.10
C VAL A 58 -10.83 -3.69 -10.06
N THR A 59 -10.94 -4.98 -9.77
CA THR A 59 -12.23 -5.64 -9.57
C THR A 59 -12.51 -5.71 -8.08
N LEU A 60 -13.65 -5.15 -7.69
CA LEU A 60 -14.11 -5.04 -6.32
C LEU A 60 -15.32 -5.98 -6.09
N PRO A 61 -15.60 -6.39 -4.84
CA PRO A 61 -16.63 -7.39 -4.55
C PRO A 61 -18.05 -6.95 -4.88
N SER A 62 -18.33 -5.66 -4.77
CA SER A 62 -19.68 -5.11 -4.92
C SER A 62 -19.67 -3.66 -5.42
N ALA A 63 -20.80 -3.20 -5.94
CA ALA A 63 -20.91 -1.90 -6.61
C ALA A 63 -20.70 -0.69 -5.68
N ASP A 64 -20.93 -0.87 -4.38
CA ASP A 64 -20.73 0.13 -3.33
C ASP A 64 -19.27 0.37 -2.94
N TRP A 65 -18.34 -0.44 -3.45
CA TRP A 65 -16.92 -0.18 -3.28
C TRP A 65 -16.43 0.91 -4.23
N THR A 66 -15.58 1.76 -3.68
CA THR A 66 -14.78 2.74 -4.42
C THR A 66 -13.32 2.46 -4.15
N ALA A 67 -12.46 2.67 -5.15
CA ALA A 67 -11.02 2.54 -5.02
C ALA A 67 -10.36 3.84 -5.48
N ARG A 68 -9.36 4.31 -4.73
CA ARG A 68 -8.62 5.53 -5.04
C ARG A 68 -7.19 5.43 -4.55
N PHE A 69 -6.29 6.14 -5.21
CA PHE A 69 -4.95 6.31 -4.67
C PHE A 69 -4.95 7.29 -3.50
N VAL A 70 -4.27 6.93 -2.42
CA VAL A 70 -4.18 7.75 -1.20
C VAL A 70 -2.79 8.33 -0.99
N GLY A 71 -1.78 7.86 -1.71
CA GLY A 71 -0.44 8.41 -1.63
C GLY A 71 0.54 7.79 -2.60
N SER A 72 1.70 8.42 -2.70
CA SER A 72 2.88 7.88 -3.36
C SER A 72 4.10 8.07 -2.47
N ARG A 73 5.04 7.14 -2.55
CA ARG A 73 6.35 7.22 -1.89
C ARG A 73 7.43 6.91 -2.92
N VAL A 74 8.44 7.77 -2.98
CA VAL A 74 9.63 7.54 -3.77
C VAL A 74 10.61 6.74 -2.91
N MET A 75 11.14 5.65 -3.46
CA MET A 75 12.12 4.82 -2.78
C MET A 75 13.52 5.25 -3.18
N GLU A 76 14.43 5.26 -2.21
CA GLU A 76 15.85 5.51 -2.41
C GLU A 76 16.50 4.28 -3.07
N SER A 77 16.33 4.15 -4.39
CA SER A 77 16.89 3.06 -5.19
C SER A 77 17.34 3.52 -6.57
N TYR A 78 18.25 2.77 -7.19
CA TYR A 78 18.67 3.01 -8.58
C TYR A 78 18.40 1.78 -9.46
N PRO A 79 17.53 1.86 -10.49
CA PRO A 79 16.71 3.02 -10.87
C PRO A 79 15.63 3.36 -9.83
N VAL A 80 15.09 4.58 -9.90
CA VAL A 80 14.10 5.08 -8.93
C VAL A 80 12.86 4.19 -8.96
N GLN A 81 12.42 3.73 -7.79
CA GLN A 81 11.18 2.98 -7.63
C GLN A 81 10.15 3.87 -6.93
N VAL A 82 8.92 3.87 -7.44
CA VAL A 82 7.81 4.58 -6.80
C VAL A 82 6.79 3.55 -6.35
N VAL A 83 6.32 3.69 -5.11
CA VAL A 83 5.19 2.90 -4.62
C VAL A 83 3.98 3.81 -4.51
N VAL A 84 2.85 3.37 -5.04
CA VAL A 84 1.57 4.04 -4.93
C VAL A 84 0.63 3.19 -4.09
N GLU A 85 -0.05 3.81 -3.13
CA GLU A 85 -0.97 3.12 -2.24
C GLU A 85 -2.41 3.36 -2.71
N LEU A 86 -3.13 2.26 -2.92
CA LEU A 86 -4.54 2.23 -3.24
C LEU A 86 -5.33 1.88 -1.98
N ASP A 87 -6.35 2.69 -1.71
CA ASP A 87 -7.34 2.40 -0.67
C ASP A 87 -8.69 2.11 -1.31
N ALA A 88 -9.41 1.15 -0.73
CA ALA A 88 -10.72 0.76 -1.20
C ALA A 88 -11.71 0.78 -0.02
N THR A 89 -12.82 1.49 -0.21
CA THR A 89 -13.82 1.72 0.84
C THR A 89 -15.20 1.39 0.30
N SER A 90 -16.05 0.82 1.15
CA SER A 90 -17.44 0.45 0.83
C SER A 90 -18.39 1.37 1.60
N SER A 91 -19.48 1.78 0.94
CA SER A 91 -20.59 2.48 1.61
C SER A 91 -21.55 1.53 2.32
N GLY A 92 -21.40 0.21 2.15
CA GLY A 92 -22.26 -0.84 2.70
C GLY A 92 -23.64 -0.95 2.05
N MET A 93 -23.92 -0.11 1.03
CA MET A 93 -25.23 -0.03 0.38
C MET A 93 -25.04 -0.18 -1.13
N GLY A 94 -25.10 -1.43 -1.63
CA GLY A 94 -24.95 -1.71 -3.05
C GLY A 94 -25.24 -3.15 -3.45
N ALA A 95 -25.32 -3.36 -4.76
CA ALA A 95 -25.50 -4.68 -5.34
C ALA A 95 -24.25 -5.55 -5.10
N GLN A 96 -24.46 -6.76 -4.59
CA GLN A 96 -23.43 -7.75 -4.31
C GLN A 96 -22.97 -8.47 -5.59
N VAL A 97 -22.43 -7.71 -6.53
CA VAL A 97 -21.90 -8.20 -7.80
C VAL A 97 -20.52 -7.62 -8.05
N PRO A 98 -19.53 -8.43 -8.48
CA PRO A 98 -18.21 -7.92 -8.78
C PRO A 98 -18.25 -6.80 -9.82
N VAL A 99 -17.56 -5.70 -9.55
CA VAL A 99 -17.44 -4.56 -10.47
C VAL A 99 -15.99 -4.23 -10.75
N THR A 100 -15.66 -4.07 -12.03
CA THR A 100 -14.35 -3.56 -12.44
C THR A 100 -14.41 -2.05 -12.57
N ARG A 101 -13.50 -1.36 -11.88
CA ARG A 101 -13.37 0.10 -11.92
C ARG A 101 -11.95 0.46 -12.32
N GLU A 102 -11.85 1.49 -13.15
CA GLU A 102 -10.58 2.08 -13.48
C GLU A 102 -10.16 3.07 -12.40
N VAL A 103 -8.90 3.00 -12.00
CA VAL A 103 -8.28 3.92 -11.06
C VAL A 103 -7.14 4.65 -11.74
N ARG A 104 -7.02 5.94 -11.44
CA ARG A 104 -6.01 6.84 -12.02
C ARG A 104 -5.40 7.70 -10.93
N GLY A 105 -4.10 7.94 -11.03
CA GLY A 105 -3.35 8.80 -10.13
C GLY A 105 -2.24 9.52 -10.88
N SER A 106 -1.90 10.72 -10.41
CA SER A 106 -0.81 11.52 -10.96
C SER A 106 -0.04 12.23 -9.85
N TRP A 107 1.28 12.20 -9.94
CA TRP A 107 2.17 12.82 -8.95
C TRP A 107 3.33 13.55 -9.63
N PRO A 108 3.84 14.64 -9.04
CA PRO A 108 5.12 15.19 -9.45
C PRO A 108 6.21 14.11 -9.42
N SER A 109 7.05 14.09 -10.44
CA SER A 109 8.16 13.15 -10.57
C SER A 109 9.42 13.93 -10.87
N GLU A 110 10.47 13.75 -10.06
CA GLU A 110 11.71 14.50 -10.25
C GLU A 110 12.63 13.87 -11.30
N GLN A 111 12.52 12.56 -11.58
CA GLN A 111 13.51 11.83 -12.38
C GLN A 111 12.94 10.61 -13.12
N ASN A 112 13.81 9.90 -13.85
CA ASN A 112 13.55 8.61 -14.51
C ASN A 112 13.07 7.56 -13.50
N VAL A 113 11.75 7.35 -13.46
CA VAL A 113 11.14 6.24 -12.72
C VAL A 113 11.47 4.95 -13.46
N GLY A 114 12.11 4.00 -12.79
CA GLY A 114 12.41 2.67 -13.37
C GLY A 114 11.25 1.70 -13.20
N ALA A 115 10.57 1.75 -12.05
CA ALA A 115 9.43 0.89 -11.77
C ALA A 115 8.40 1.58 -10.87
N VAL A 116 7.13 1.20 -11.02
CA VAL A 116 6.03 1.55 -10.11
C VAL A 116 5.45 0.29 -9.49
N SER A 117 5.34 0.26 -8.17
CA SER A 117 4.61 -0.79 -7.44
C SER A 117 3.28 -0.24 -6.96
N VAL A 118 2.19 -0.91 -7.35
CA VAL A 118 0.85 -0.61 -6.88
C VAL A 118 0.57 -1.50 -5.68
N MET A 119 0.35 -0.87 -4.53
CA MET A 119 0.07 -1.54 -3.27
C MET A 119 -1.34 -1.22 -2.77
N CYS A 120 -1.88 -2.12 -1.96
CA CYS A 120 -3.15 -1.93 -1.27
C CYS A 120 -3.07 -2.67 0.06
N HIS A 121 -3.13 -1.95 1.18
CA HIS A 121 -3.08 -2.49 2.53
C HIS A 121 -1.91 -3.49 2.72
N GLY A 122 -0.73 -3.15 2.18
CA GLY A 122 0.47 -3.99 2.25
C GLY A 122 0.57 -5.11 1.20
N GLN A 123 -0.50 -5.39 0.45
CA GLN A 123 -0.49 -6.35 -0.67
C GLN A 123 -0.02 -5.68 -1.96
N THR A 124 0.90 -6.31 -2.69
CA THR A 124 1.27 -5.86 -4.05
C THR A 124 0.21 -6.30 -5.05
N LEU A 125 -0.48 -5.34 -5.68
CA LEU A 125 -1.44 -5.61 -6.75
C LEU A 125 -0.74 -5.74 -8.10
N ALA A 126 0.26 -4.90 -8.35
CA ALA A 126 1.03 -4.91 -9.59
C ALA A 126 2.41 -4.30 -9.42
N ARG A 127 3.33 -4.71 -10.30
CA ARG A 127 4.62 -4.05 -10.51
C ARG A 127 4.77 -3.74 -11.99
N ILE A 128 4.94 -2.47 -12.31
CA ILE A 128 5.05 -1.94 -13.66
C ILE A 128 6.52 -1.60 -13.89
N SER A 129 7.18 -2.31 -14.81
CA SER A 129 8.59 -2.12 -15.16
C SER A 129 8.85 -2.64 -16.58
N PRO A 130 9.57 -1.89 -17.44
CA PRO A 130 10.08 -0.54 -17.22
C PRO A 130 8.96 0.52 -17.35
N VAL A 131 9.12 1.64 -16.66
CA VAL A 131 8.25 2.82 -16.85
C VAL A 131 8.79 3.67 -17.99
N LYS A 132 7.91 4.04 -18.93
CA LYS A 132 8.29 4.83 -20.10
C LYS A 132 8.19 6.32 -19.81
N THR A 133 9.13 7.09 -20.38
CA THR A 133 9.05 8.56 -20.42
C THR A 133 8.47 9.00 -21.76
N ALA A 134 7.39 9.77 -21.73
CA ALA A 134 6.78 10.42 -22.87
C ALA A 134 7.24 11.90 -22.92
N TYR A 135 7.50 12.38 -24.13
CA TYR A 135 7.97 13.74 -24.42
C TYR A 135 6.96 14.47 -25.30
#